data_AF-A0AAV5RWG2-F1
#
_entry.id   AF-A0AAV5RWG2-F1
#
_cell.length_a   1.000
_cell.length_b   1.000
_cell.length_c   1.000
_cell.angle_alpha   90.00
_cell.angle_beta   90.00
_cell.angle_gamma   90.00
#
_symmetry.space_group_name_H-M   'P 1'
#
loop_
_entity.id
_entity.type
_entity.pdbx_description
1 polymer ?
#
loop_
_entity_poly.entity_id
_entity_poly.type
_entity_poly.pdbx_seq_one_letter_code
_entity_poly.pdbx_strand_id
1 'polypeptide(L)'
;MTDLTPVFKEFVEVFDENSNRNNITSRKAKDSNVSQIEGIELKDSFIKECYSLLCFMGQLKKVLDSIKGEYSAENDVNMSEDDKDEFDTEFRLQFQQYVQKFKTLEKYETERQDLITKRIINPSHGMMSKLTMHNSNKDVVVEFHKTNNKFRTGILQSLNIAIGSVSSEFADMQQERLTQQRKFDLFDLNTGLDLNDTPLQSNDDMARTTGSGAQNFNSTGTPSDDAIEEPLSITVSHGPVEDVHQEVKQYEETMSKLTQEQIQLLETEHEELLNEKNEQLKAVEKINKTILDIVSIQSELSTHLQAQSQNINTMLNNQEEVDINIRKGNKQLKKAKDSASRTANLTKYLAVIIGILILLLDYIS
;
A
#
# COMPACT_ATOMS: atom_id res chain seq x y z
N MET A 1 2.97 -12.83 32.46
CA MET A 1 2.13 -11.83 33.16
C MET A 1 0.90 -12.55 33.67
N THR A 2 0.55 -12.39 34.95
CA THR A 2 -0.58 -13.10 35.57
C THR A 2 -1.90 -12.58 35.01
N ASP A 3 -2.78 -13.48 34.60
CA ASP A 3 -4.10 -13.11 34.08
C ASP A 3 -4.98 -12.60 35.24
N LEU A 4 -5.22 -11.28 35.25
CA LEU A 4 -6.01 -10.57 36.27
C LEU A 4 -7.50 -10.52 35.92
N THR A 5 -7.90 -11.08 34.78
CA THR A 5 -9.29 -11.14 34.32
C THR A 5 -10.24 -11.81 35.33
N PRO A 6 -9.86 -12.88 36.07
CA PRO A 6 -10.75 -13.51 37.05
C PRO A 6 -11.05 -12.61 38.25
N VAL A 7 -10.00 -11.98 38.79
CA VAL A 7 -10.10 -11.06 39.93
C VAL A 7 -10.93 -9.83 39.58
N PHE A 8 -10.77 -9.32 38.35
CA PHE A 8 -11.59 -8.23 37.83
C PHE A 8 -13.07 -8.62 37.74
N LYS A 9 -13.40 -9.83 37.26
CA LYS A 9 -14.79 -10.31 37.20
C LYS A 9 -15.43 -10.44 38.57
N GLU A 10 -14.70 -10.94 39.55
CA GLU A 10 -15.18 -11.07 40.95
C GLU A 10 -15.51 -9.70 41.55
N PHE A 11 -14.65 -8.70 41.34
CA PHE A 11 -14.96 -7.34 41.78
C PHE A 11 -16.20 -6.76 41.07
N VAL A 12 -16.36 -7.00 39.77
CA VAL A 12 -17.54 -6.54 39.01
C VAL A 12 -18.83 -7.19 39.53
N GLU A 13 -18.83 -8.49 39.81
CA GLU A 13 -19.99 -9.20 40.38
C GLU A 13 -20.40 -8.63 41.75
N VAL A 14 -19.43 -8.38 42.64
CA VAL A 14 -19.69 -7.79 43.96
C VAL A 14 -20.31 -6.39 43.85
N PHE A 15 -19.90 -5.60 42.84
CA PHE A 15 -20.50 -4.30 42.59
C PHE A 15 -21.90 -4.40 41.97
N ASP A 16 -22.14 -5.36 41.07
CA ASP A 16 -23.45 -5.57 40.45
C ASP A 16 -24.49 -6.12 41.45
N GLU A 17 -24.11 -7.03 42.35
CA GLU A 17 -25.00 -7.49 43.44
C GLU A 17 -25.40 -6.35 44.39
N ASN A 18 -24.44 -5.49 44.75
CA ASN A 18 -24.70 -4.31 45.59
C ASN A 18 -25.52 -3.23 44.85
N SER A 19 -25.36 -3.12 43.53
CA SER A 19 -26.12 -2.20 42.69
C SER A 19 -27.56 -2.70 42.47
N ASN A 20 -27.78 -4.00 42.30
CA ASN A 20 -29.11 -4.58 42.09
C ASN A 20 -30.03 -4.45 43.32
N ARG A 21 -29.48 -4.48 44.54
CA ARG A 21 -30.24 -4.20 45.77
C ARG A 21 -30.75 -2.75 45.84
N ASN A 22 -30.11 -1.82 45.14
CA ASN A 22 -30.47 -0.40 45.12
C ASN A 22 -31.30 0.03 43.89
N ASN A 23 -31.54 -0.86 42.91
CA ASN A 23 -32.09 -0.53 41.59
C ASN A 23 -33.55 -0.96 41.34
N ILE A 24 -34.32 -1.34 42.36
CA ILE A 24 -35.76 -1.65 42.18
C ILE A 24 -36.56 -0.41 41.69
N THR A 25 -36.03 0.80 41.83
CA THR A 25 -36.69 2.05 41.38
C THR A 25 -36.17 2.65 40.06
N SER A 26 -35.18 2.04 39.38
CA SER A 26 -34.53 2.64 38.18
C SER A 26 -34.63 1.79 36.90
N ARG A 27 -35.77 1.11 36.67
CA ARG A 27 -35.97 0.29 35.45
C ARG A 27 -36.42 1.07 34.20
N LYS A 28 -36.58 2.39 34.25
CA LYS A 28 -37.04 3.20 33.09
C LYS A 28 -35.95 3.94 32.30
N ALA A 29 -34.68 3.92 32.73
CA ALA A 29 -33.61 4.71 32.09
C ALA A 29 -32.74 3.94 31.09
N LYS A 30 -32.97 2.62 30.92
CA LYS A 30 -32.14 1.77 30.05
C LYS A 30 -32.63 1.77 28.59
N ASP A 31 -33.93 1.92 28.36
CA ASP A 31 -34.51 1.89 27.00
C ASP A 31 -34.29 3.20 26.22
N SER A 32 -34.10 4.35 26.89
CA SER A 32 -33.95 5.63 26.20
C SER A 32 -32.58 5.86 25.55
N ASN A 33 -31.52 5.19 26.04
CA ASN A 33 -30.16 5.34 25.48
C ASN A 33 -29.92 4.44 24.26
N VAL A 34 -30.58 3.27 24.18
CA VAL A 34 -30.43 2.34 23.05
C VAL A 34 -31.05 2.92 21.78
N SER A 35 -32.24 3.53 21.89
CA SER A 35 -32.90 4.19 20.76
C SER A 35 -32.17 5.45 20.25
N GLN A 36 -31.30 6.06 21.06
CA GLN A 36 -30.49 7.20 20.63
C GLN A 36 -29.26 6.78 19.82
N ILE A 37 -28.68 5.60 20.07
CA ILE A 37 -27.53 5.08 19.32
C ILE A 37 -27.96 4.53 17.96
N GLU A 38 -29.12 3.87 17.87
CA GLU A 38 -29.65 3.33 16.61
C GLU A 38 -29.95 4.39 15.54
N GLY A 39 -30.22 5.64 15.93
CA GLY A 39 -30.42 6.76 15.01
C GLY A 39 -29.13 7.41 14.49
N ILE A 40 -27.97 7.04 15.03
CA ILE A 40 -26.66 7.65 14.74
C ILE A 40 -25.84 6.78 13.76
N GLU A 41 -26.12 5.47 13.71
CA GLU A 41 -25.41 4.52 12.88
C GLU A 41 -25.89 4.56 11.42
N LEU A 42 -25.04 5.03 10.50
CA LEU A 42 -25.31 4.99 9.07
C LEU A 42 -25.06 3.56 8.57
N LYS A 43 -26.13 2.82 8.26
CA LYS A 43 -26.06 1.49 7.65
C LYS A 43 -25.75 1.62 6.16
N ASP A 44 -24.48 1.76 5.82
CA ASP A 44 -23.98 1.73 4.45
C ASP A 44 -23.20 0.45 4.13
N SER A 45 -22.97 0.18 2.85
CA SER A 45 -22.20 -0.98 2.38
C SER A 45 -20.68 -0.75 2.38
N PHE A 46 -20.21 0.46 2.71
CA PHE A 46 -18.81 0.86 2.52
C PHE A 46 -17.83 -0.06 3.23
N ILE A 47 -18.05 -0.35 4.52
CA ILE A 47 -17.14 -1.22 5.30
C ILE A 47 -17.06 -2.62 4.67
N LYS A 48 -18.21 -3.14 4.21
CA LYS A 48 -18.29 -4.44 3.53
C LYS A 48 -17.52 -4.42 2.21
N GLU A 49 -17.66 -3.35 1.43
CA GLU A 49 -16.95 -3.19 0.15
C GLU A 49 -15.44 -3.02 0.32
N CYS A 50 -14.99 -2.26 1.33
CA CYS A 50 -13.58 -2.13 1.70
C CYS A 50 -12.98 -3.47 2.12
N TYR A 51 -13.71 -4.23 2.96
CA TYR A 51 -13.28 -5.57 3.38
C TYR A 51 -13.18 -6.53 2.19
N SER A 52 -14.19 -6.53 1.31
CA SER A 52 -14.17 -7.36 0.10
C SER A 52 -12.97 -7.02 -0.78
N LEU A 53 -12.66 -5.73 -0.97
CA LEU A 53 -11.52 -5.30 -1.77
C LEU A 53 -10.18 -5.67 -1.12
N LEU A 54 -10.07 -5.58 0.20
CA LEU A 54 -8.90 -6.06 0.94
C LEU A 54 -8.68 -7.57 0.74
N CYS A 55 -9.76 -8.38 0.81
CA CYS A 55 -9.68 -9.81 0.55
C CYS A 55 -9.22 -10.11 -0.89
N PHE A 56 -9.75 -9.41 -1.88
CA PHE A 56 -9.32 -9.56 -3.28
C PHE A 56 -7.86 -9.18 -3.46
N MET A 57 -7.40 -8.09 -2.83
CA MET A 57 -5.98 -7.72 -2.85
C MET A 57 -5.10 -8.80 -2.22
N GLY A 58 -5.54 -9.40 -1.11
CA GLY A 58 -4.83 -10.52 -0.49
C GLY A 58 -4.82 -11.79 -1.33
N GLN A 59 -5.85 -12.05 -2.14
CA GLN A 59 -5.86 -13.14 -3.11
C GLN A 59 -4.89 -12.86 -4.26
N LEU A 60 -4.90 -11.63 -4.79
CA LEU A 60 -3.99 -11.21 -5.86
C LEU A 60 -2.53 -11.33 -5.43
N LYS A 61 -2.20 -10.92 -4.19
CA LYS A 61 -0.87 -11.12 -3.60
C LYS A 61 -0.48 -12.60 -3.52
N LYS A 62 -1.38 -13.47 -3.09
CA LYS A 62 -1.10 -14.93 -3.03
C LYS A 62 -0.82 -15.52 -4.40
N VAL A 63 -1.54 -15.09 -5.42
CA VAL A 63 -1.30 -15.51 -6.81
C VAL A 63 0.10 -15.06 -7.23
N LEU A 64 0.44 -13.80 -6.95
CA LEU A 64 1.76 -13.25 -7.24
C LEU A 64 2.88 -14.07 -6.54
N ASP A 65 2.73 -14.34 -5.24
CA ASP A 65 3.68 -15.16 -4.46
C ASP A 65 3.82 -16.58 -5.03
N SER A 66 2.73 -17.17 -5.55
CA SER A 66 2.76 -18.52 -6.10
C SER A 66 3.45 -18.62 -7.46
N ILE A 67 3.28 -17.58 -8.30
CA ILE A 67 3.81 -17.57 -9.66
C ILE A 67 5.24 -17.00 -9.71
N LYS A 68 5.63 -16.17 -8.73
CA LYS A 68 6.95 -15.51 -8.68
C LYS A 68 8.12 -16.44 -8.97
N GLY A 69 8.13 -17.65 -8.39
CA GLY A 69 9.20 -18.61 -8.61
C GLY A 69 9.28 -19.14 -10.04
N GLU A 70 8.13 -19.37 -10.67
CA GLU A 70 8.02 -19.85 -12.06
C GLU A 70 8.24 -18.70 -13.06
N TYR A 71 7.85 -17.48 -12.69
CA TYR A 71 8.03 -16.26 -13.47
C TYR A 71 9.49 -15.84 -13.60
N SER A 72 10.26 -15.91 -12.51
CA SER A 72 11.68 -15.52 -12.51
C SER A 72 12.63 -16.62 -12.99
N ALA A 73 12.12 -17.80 -13.35
CA ALA A 73 12.95 -18.92 -13.82
C ALA A 73 13.48 -18.66 -15.24
N GLU A 74 14.80 -18.81 -15.42
CA GLU A 74 15.49 -18.64 -16.72
C GLU A 74 15.12 -19.72 -17.76
N ASN A 75 14.59 -20.85 -17.30
CA ASN A 75 14.21 -21.94 -18.19
C ASN A 75 12.70 -21.90 -18.41
N ASP A 76 12.28 -21.79 -19.67
CA ASP A 76 10.88 -21.81 -20.15
C ASP A 76 10.18 -23.18 -19.96
N VAL A 77 10.68 -24.01 -19.04
CA VAL A 77 10.19 -25.37 -18.76
C VAL A 77 8.84 -25.34 -18.06
N ASN A 78 8.60 -24.34 -17.21
CA ASN A 78 7.38 -24.24 -16.41
C ASN A 78 6.39 -23.18 -16.90
N MET A 79 6.87 -22.08 -17.49
CA MET A 79 6.03 -20.99 -18.00
C MET A 79 6.70 -20.36 -19.22
N SER A 80 6.05 -20.43 -20.38
CA SER A 80 6.53 -19.82 -21.63
C SER A 80 6.49 -18.29 -21.55
N GLU A 81 7.30 -17.58 -22.33
CA GLU A 81 7.21 -16.11 -22.47
C GLU A 81 5.80 -15.62 -22.81
N ASP A 82 5.04 -16.37 -23.62
CA ASP A 82 3.63 -16.08 -23.93
C ASP A 82 2.72 -16.20 -22.70
N ASP A 83 2.95 -17.21 -21.85
CA ASP A 83 2.19 -17.42 -20.61
C ASP A 83 2.48 -16.29 -19.60
N LYS A 84 3.74 -15.82 -19.52
CA LYS A 84 4.12 -14.68 -18.66
C LYS A 84 3.41 -13.40 -19.12
N ASP A 85 3.32 -13.22 -20.43
CA ASP A 85 2.66 -12.08 -21.06
C ASP A 85 1.13 -12.09 -20.88
N GLU A 86 0.50 -13.26 -20.95
CA GLU A 86 -0.91 -13.43 -20.65
C GLU A 86 -1.17 -13.11 -19.17
N PHE A 87 -0.35 -13.66 -18.27
CA PHE A 87 -0.41 -13.35 -16.84
C PHE A 87 -0.25 -11.84 -16.57
N ASP A 88 0.75 -11.20 -17.17
CA ASP A 88 0.99 -9.75 -17.01
C ASP A 88 -0.24 -8.94 -17.45
N THR A 89 -0.89 -9.36 -18.53
CA THR A 89 -2.10 -8.73 -19.04
C THR A 89 -3.30 -8.92 -18.11
N GLU A 90 -3.54 -10.15 -17.68
CA GLU A 90 -4.65 -10.48 -16.76
C GLU A 90 -4.49 -9.78 -15.42
N PHE A 91 -3.29 -9.86 -14.83
CA PHE A 91 -2.96 -9.22 -13.58
C PHE A 91 -3.17 -7.71 -13.68
N ARG A 92 -2.63 -7.07 -14.73
CA ARG A 92 -2.82 -5.62 -14.95
C ARG A 92 -4.29 -5.25 -15.01
N LEU A 93 -5.10 -6.00 -15.76
CA LEU A 93 -6.52 -5.72 -15.91
C LEU A 93 -7.28 -5.86 -14.58
N GLN A 94 -7.04 -6.93 -13.83
CA GLN A 94 -7.67 -7.14 -12.52
C GLN A 94 -7.22 -6.08 -11.51
N PHE A 95 -5.93 -5.79 -11.47
CA PHE A 95 -5.36 -4.76 -10.58
C PHE A 95 -5.97 -3.38 -10.88
N GLN A 96 -6.10 -3.01 -12.15
CA GLN A 96 -6.76 -1.77 -12.57
C GLN A 96 -8.22 -1.71 -12.11
N GLN A 97 -8.97 -2.80 -12.21
CA GLN A 97 -10.34 -2.85 -11.71
C GLN A 97 -10.41 -2.61 -10.19
N TYR A 98 -9.47 -3.17 -9.43
CA TYR A 98 -9.40 -2.99 -7.97
C TYR A 98 -9.01 -1.57 -7.59
N VAL A 99 -8.08 -0.95 -8.31
CA VAL A 99 -7.73 0.46 -8.15
C VAL A 99 -8.93 1.36 -8.47
N GLN A 100 -9.69 1.08 -9.53
CA GLN A 100 -10.92 1.83 -9.85
C GLN A 100 -12.00 1.68 -8.77
N LYS A 101 -12.16 0.47 -8.23
CA LYS A 101 -13.06 0.23 -7.08
C LYS A 101 -12.62 1.03 -5.87
N PHE A 102 -11.32 1.08 -5.57
CA PHE A 102 -10.76 1.92 -4.50
C PHE A 102 -11.09 3.40 -4.71
N LYS A 103 -10.84 3.96 -5.89
CA LYS A 103 -11.15 5.36 -6.22
C LYS A 103 -12.63 5.68 -6.04
N THR A 104 -13.51 4.75 -6.40
CA THR A 104 -14.96 4.90 -6.21
C THR A 104 -15.32 4.98 -4.72
N LEU A 105 -14.72 4.12 -3.89
CA LEU A 105 -14.92 4.12 -2.44
C LEU A 105 -14.36 5.39 -1.79
N GLU A 106 -13.20 5.85 -2.23
CA GLU A 106 -12.58 7.10 -1.76
C GLU A 106 -13.45 8.32 -2.10
N LYS A 107 -13.94 8.40 -3.33
CA LYS A 107 -14.86 9.45 -3.76
C LYS A 107 -16.14 9.46 -2.93
N TYR A 108 -16.76 8.28 -2.75
CA TYR A 108 -17.96 8.14 -1.92
C TYR A 108 -17.74 8.66 -0.49
N GLU A 109 -16.63 8.27 0.13
CA GLU A 109 -16.32 8.70 1.50
C GLU A 109 -16.04 10.21 1.56
N THR A 110 -15.35 10.77 0.56
CA THR A 110 -15.08 12.21 0.46
C THR A 110 -16.38 13.02 0.37
N GLU A 111 -17.30 12.62 -0.52
CA GLU A 111 -18.60 13.28 -0.67
C GLU A 111 -19.43 13.17 0.61
N ARG A 112 -19.43 12.01 1.27
CA ARG A 112 -20.13 11.82 2.54
C ARG A 112 -19.56 12.70 3.65
N GLN A 113 -18.23 12.78 3.76
CA GLN A 113 -17.57 13.63 4.75
C GLN A 113 -17.90 15.11 4.55
N ASP A 114 -17.93 15.59 3.31
CA ASP A 114 -18.34 16.96 2.98
C ASP A 114 -19.80 17.24 3.37
N LEU A 115 -20.72 16.32 3.04
CA LEU A 115 -22.14 16.45 3.42
C LEU A 115 -22.34 16.48 4.95
N ILE A 116 -21.68 15.58 5.67
CA ILE A 116 -21.72 15.53 7.14
C ILE A 116 -21.11 16.80 7.73
N THR A 117 -20.00 17.29 7.16
CA THR A 117 -19.36 18.51 7.63
C THR A 117 -20.28 19.72 7.46
N LYS A 118 -20.91 19.87 6.30
CA LYS A 118 -21.83 20.98 6.00
C LYS A 118 -23.13 20.92 6.82
N ARG A 119 -23.67 19.73 7.07
CA ARG A 119 -24.99 19.56 7.71
C ARG A 119 -24.92 19.43 9.23
N ILE A 120 -23.92 18.73 9.74
CA ILE A 120 -23.87 18.29 11.15
C ILE A 120 -22.78 19.03 11.91
N ILE A 121 -21.55 19.06 11.39
CA ILE A 121 -20.39 19.60 12.11
C ILE A 121 -20.40 21.14 12.09
N ASN A 122 -20.51 21.74 10.90
CA ASN A 122 -20.51 23.18 10.67
C ASN A 122 -21.79 23.60 9.91
N PRO A 123 -22.98 23.47 10.53
CA PRO A 123 -24.21 23.91 9.89
C PRO A 123 -24.11 25.38 9.54
N SER A 124 -24.22 25.71 8.24
CA SER A 124 -24.21 27.10 7.76
C SER A 124 -25.21 27.94 8.55
N HIS A 125 -24.68 29.00 9.16
CA HIS A 125 -25.36 29.82 10.15
C HIS A 125 -26.47 30.66 9.50
N GLY A 126 -27.72 30.18 9.54
CA GLY A 126 -28.86 31.10 9.58
C GLY A 126 -28.82 31.90 10.89
N MET A 127 -29.20 33.18 10.87
CA MET A 127 -29.24 34.08 12.05
C MET A 127 -30.01 33.51 13.24
N MET A 128 -30.84 32.48 13.04
CA MET A 128 -31.72 31.88 14.05
C MET A 128 -31.05 30.80 14.94
N SER A 129 -29.85 30.29 14.62
CA SER A 129 -29.20 29.21 15.41
C SER A 129 -28.45 29.70 16.65
N LYS A 130 -28.16 31.01 16.77
CA LYS A 130 -27.46 31.56 17.96
C LYS A 130 -28.33 31.59 19.21
N LEU A 131 -29.63 31.37 19.09
CA LEU A 131 -30.59 31.36 20.20
C LEU A 131 -30.91 29.94 20.71
N THR A 132 -30.22 28.91 20.23
CA THR A 132 -30.38 27.55 20.77
C THR A 132 -29.29 27.25 21.79
N MET A 133 -29.73 27.24 23.05
CA MET A 133 -29.02 26.85 24.25
C MET A 133 -28.22 25.56 24.05
N HIS A 134 -27.01 25.50 24.62
CA HIS A 134 -26.05 24.38 24.60
C HIS A 134 -26.75 23.03 24.82
N ASN A 135 -27.01 22.28 23.74
CA ASN A 135 -27.64 20.97 23.80
C ASN A 135 -26.53 19.91 23.73
N SER A 136 -26.17 19.32 24.87
CA SER A 136 -25.10 18.31 24.98
C SER A 136 -25.27 17.13 24.03
N ASN A 137 -26.49 16.82 23.58
CA ASN A 137 -26.73 15.76 22.59
C ASN A 137 -26.21 16.11 21.19
N LYS A 138 -26.18 17.39 20.80
CA LYS A 138 -25.65 17.82 19.51
C LYS A 138 -24.13 17.62 19.46
N ASP A 139 -23.44 17.92 20.55
CA ASP A 139 -21.99 17.71 20.66
C ASP A 139 -21.62 16.23 20.54
N VAL A 140 -22.40 15.34 21.16
CA VAL A 140 -22.19 13.88 21.06
C VAL A 140 -22.31 13.38 19.62
N VAL A 141 -23.33 13.84 18.87
CA VAL A 141 -23.53 13.44 17.46
C VAL A 141 -22.42 13.99 16.56
N VAL A 142 -22.01 15.25 16.76
CA VAL A 142 -20.88 15.85 16.05
C VAL A 142 -19.59 15.06 16.31
N GLU A 143 -19.32 14.71 17.56
CA GLU A 143 -18.11 13.98 17.96
C GLU A 143 -18.11 12.53 17.44
N PHE A 144 -19.27 11.88 17.41
CA PHE A 144 -19.44 10.57 16.76
C PHE A 144 -19.06 10.64 15.29
N HIS A 145 -19.63 11.59 14.53
CA HIS A 145 -19.35 11.70 13.10
C HIS A 145 -17.90 12.05 12.81
N LYS A 146 -17.26 12.91 13.61
CA LYS A 146 -15.81 13.15 13.51
C LYS A 146 -15.01 11.87 13.70
N THR A 147 -15.35 11.08 14.72
CA THR A 147 -14.67 9.81 15.01
C THR A 147 -14.89 8.78 13.90
N ASN A 148 -16.12 8.67 13.40
CA ASN A 148 -16.47 7.77 12.31
C ASN A 148 -15.78 8.16 10.98
N ASN A 149 -15.70 9.46 10.67
CA ASN A 149 -14.93 9.96 9.53
C ASN A 149 -13.46 9.52 9.64
N LYS A 150 -12.83 9.74 10.79
CA LYS A 150 -11.43 9.34 11.05
C LYS A 150 -11.21 7.84 10.87
N PHE A 151 -12.08 7.02 11.47
CA PHE A 151 -12.01 5.56 11.34
C PHE A 151 -12.04 5.11 9.88
N ARG A 152 -12.97 5.66 9.09
CA ARG A 152 -13.16 5.27 7.69
C ARG A 152 -12.07 5.79 6.77
N THR A 153 -11.51 6.96 7.04
CA THR A 153 -10.28 7.43 6.41
C THR A 153 -9.12 6.47 6.70
N GLY A 154 -8.98 5.98 7.94
CA GLY A 154 -7.98 4.97 8.30
C GLY A 154 -8.14 3.65 7.53
N ILE A 155 -9.37 3.20 7.29
CA ILE A 155 -9.64 2.03 6.43
C ILE A 155 -9.13 2.27 5.01
N LEU A 156 -9.48 3.41 4.39
CA LEU A 156 -9.01 3.73 3.04
C LEU A 156 -7.49 3.79 2.96
N GLN A 157 -6.83 4.37 3.97
CA GLN A 157 -5.37 4.40 4.05
C GLN A 157 -4.77 2.99 4.11
N SER A 158 -5.31 2.11 4.96
CA SER A 158 -4.82 0.74 5.05
C SER A 158 -4.96 -0.02 3.72
N LEU A 159 -6.05 0.24 3.00
CA LEU A 159 -6.31 -0.37 1.71
C LEU A 159 -5.39 0.20 0.63
N ASN A 160 -5.13 1.50 0.65
CA ASN A 160 -4.19 2.18 -0.22
C ASN A 160 -2.77 1.60 -0.06
N ILE A 161 -2.32 1.40 1.18
CA ILE A 161 -1.03 0.73 1.48
C ILE A 161 -1.02 -0.71 0.93
N ALA A 162 -2.11 -1.47 1.10
CA ALA A 162 -2.20 -2.83 0.59
C ALA A 162 -2.13 -2.90 -0.95
N ILE A 163 -2.85 -2.00 -1.63
CA ILE A 163 -2.79 -1.85 -3.10
C ILE A 163 -1.36 -1.52 -3.53
N GLY A 164 -0.71 -0.59 -2.84
CA GLY A 164 0.65 -0.15 -3.15
C GLY A 164 1.68 -1.26 -2.97
N SER A 165 1.52 -2.09 -1.92
CA SER A 165 2.38 -3.25 -1.71
C SER A 165 2.26 -4.26 -2.85
N VAL A 166 1.06 -4.57 -3.32
CA VAL A 166 0.85 -5.50 -4.45
C VAL A 166 1.38 -4.91 -5.75
N SER A 167 1.16 -3.62 -5.98
CA SER A 167 1.70 -2.91 -7.15
C SER A 167 3.22 -2.95 -7.20
N SER A 168 3.89 -2.70 -6.06
CA SER A 168 5.34 -2.68 -5.97
C SER A 168 5.92 -4.06 -6.27
N GLU A 169 5.35 -5.11 -5.67
CA GLU A 169 5.84 -6.46 -5.86
C GLU A 169 5.70 -6.95 -7.31
N PHE A 170 4.60 -6.57 -7.98
CA PHE A 170 4.42 -6.87 -9.40
C PHE A 170 5.39 -6.07 -10.28
N ALA A 171 5.60 -4.78 -9.99
CA ALA A 171 6.57 -3.95 -10.70
C ALA A 171 7.99 -4.51 -10.57
N ASP A 172 8.37 -4.99 -9.38
CA ASP A 172 9.67 -5.60 -9.11
C ASP A 172 9.87 -6.86 -9.96
N MET A 173 8.84 -7.72 -10.08
CA MET A 173 8.88 -8.90 -10.93
C MET A 173 9.08 -8.54 -12.41
N GLN A 174 8.32 -7.56 -12.93
CA GLN A 174 8.48 -7.14 -14.32
C GLN A 174 9.85 -6.49 -14.59
N GLN A 175 10.37 -5.74 -13.62
CA GLN A 175 11.70 -5.15 -13.72
C GLN A 175 12.80 -6.22 -13.75
N GLU A 176 12.65 -7.28 -12.96
CA GLU A 176 13.55 -8.44 -13.00
C GLU A 176 13.50 -9.12 -14.37
N ARG A 177 12.32 -9.44 -14.90
CA ARG A 177 12.14 -10.04 -16.25
C ARG A 177 12.77 -9.18 -17.34
N LEU A 178 12.52 -7.88 -17.33
CA LEU A 178 13.11 -6.94 -18.29
C LEU A 178 14.64 -6.90 -18.20
N THR A 179 15.19 -6.99 -16.99
CA THR A 179 16.64 -7.02 -16.78
C THR A 179 17.26 -8.31 -17.28
N GLN A 180 16.57 -9.44 -17.10
CA GLN A 180 16.99 -10.75 -17.60
C GLN A 180 16.98 -10.78 -19.13
N GLN A 181 15.91 -10.32 -19.78
CA GLN A 181 15.85 -10.24 -21.25
C GLN A 181 16.97 -9.39 -21.83
N ARG A 182 17.23 -8.19 -21.28
CA ARG A 182 18.36 -7.36 -21.73
C ARG A 182 19.73 -8.02 -21.56
N LYS A 183 19.91 -8.83 -20.52
CA LYS A 183 21.18 -9.56 -20.30
C LYS A 183 21.36 -10.65 -21.36
N PHE A 184 20.29 -11.34 -21.72
CA PHE A 184 20.31 -12.34 -22.78
C PHE A 184 20.61 -11.69 -24.14
N ASP A 185 19.97 -10.56 -24.45
CA ASP A 185 20.24 -9.78 -25.66
C ASP A 185 21.72 -9.38 -25.78
N LEU A 186 22.34 -9.02 -24.65
CA LEU A 186 23.76 -8.64 -24.59
C LEU A 186 24.70 -9.84 -24.74
N PHE A 187 24.35 -10.99 -24.14
CA PHE A 187 25.15 -12.21 -24.22
C PHE A 187 25.20 -12.75 -25.65
N ASP A 188 24.05 -12.81 -26.34
CA ASP A 188 23.94 -13.24 -27.73
C ASP A 188 24.79 -12.37 -28.68
N LEU A 189 24.82 -11.05 -28.45
CA LEU A 189 25.65 -10.12 -29.21
C LEU A 189 27.15 -10.39 -29.06
N ASN A 190 27.58 -10.86 -27.88
CA ASN A 190 28.98 -11.09 -27.56
C ASN A 190 29.45 -12.46 -28.05
N THR A 191 28.58 -13.48 -28.03
CA THR A 191 28.89 -14.81 -28.60
C THR A 191 28.95 -14.81 -30.12
N GLY A 192 28.22 -13.93 -30.80
CA GLY A 192 28.28 -13.77 -32.26
C GLY A 192 29.57 -13.12 -32.78
N LEU A 193 30.36 -12.47 -31.92
CA LEU A 193 31.59 -11.76 -32.31
C LEU A 193 32.88 -12.55 -32.01
N ASP A 194 32.81 -13.68 -31.31
CA ASP A 194 33.99 -14.46 -30.87
C ASP A 194 34.31 -15.68 -31.77
N LEU A 195 33.86 -15.67 -33.03
CA LEU A 195 34.08 -16.78 -33.98
C LEU A 195 35.30 -16.63 -34.90
N ASN A 196 36.20 -15.66 -34.67
CA ASN A 196 37.29 -15.38 -35.61
C ASN A 196 38.69 -15.14 -35.01
N ASP A 197 39.08 -15.85 -33.95
CA ASP A 197 40.51 -15.96 -33.63
C ASP A 197 40.86 -17.30 -32.97
N THR A 198 40.85 -18.37 -33.75
CA THR A 198 41.66 -19.56 -33.43
C THR A 198 42.51 -19.93 -34.63
N PRO A 199 43.80 -19.55 -34.67
CA PRO A 199 44.71 -20.09 -35.67
C PRO A 199 44.92 -21.56 -35.36
N LEU A 200 44.32 -22.44 -36.17
CA LEU A 200 44.77 -23.82 -36.31
C LEU A 200 46.22 -23.81 -36.80
N GLN A 201 47.18 -23.92 -35.88
CA GLN A 201 48.55 -24.32 -36.21
C GLN A 201 48.76 -25.77 -35.80
N SER A 202 48.67 -26.64 -36.81
CA SER A 202 49.41 -27.90 -36.83
C SER A 202 50.91 -27.60 -36.96
N ASN A 203 51.70 -28.01 -35.97
CA ASN A 203 52.89 -28.87 -36.11
C ASN A 203 53.82 -28.73 -34.89
N ASP A 204 54.18 -29.90 -34.36
CA ASP A 204 55.45 -30.28 -33.72
C ASP A 204 56.34 -29.18 -33.15
N ASP A 205 56.50 -29.16 -31.82
CA ASP A 205 57.82 -29.44 -31.25
C ASP A 205 57.81 -29.68 -29.73
N MET A 206 58.65 -30.64 -29.35
CA MET A 206 58.81 -31.23 -28.03
C MET A 206 59.92 -30.53 -27.26
N ALA A 207 59.63 -29.86 -26.13
CA ALA A 207 60.50 -29.78 -24.94
C ALA A 207 59.96 -28.83 -23.83
N ARG A 208 59.55 -29.44 -22.71
CA ARG A 208 60.15 -29.28 -21.37
C ARG A 208 60.69 -27.88 -21.00
N THR A 209 60.14 -27.25 -19.94
CA THR A 209 60.88 -26.86 -18.69
C THR A 209 60.16 -25.78 -17.88
N THR A 210 59.67 -26.22 -16.72
CA THR A 210 59.60 -25.57 -15.38
C THR A 210 59.34 -24.08 -15.23
N GLY A 211 58.27 -23.77 -14.49
CA GLY A 211 57.99 -22.45 -13.96
C GLY A 211 58.81 -22.03 -12.74
N SER A 212 58.65 -20.76 -12.40
CA SER A 212 58.78 -20.12 -11.09
C SER A 212 58.40 -18.65 -11.31
N GLY A 213 57.36 -18.14 -10.68
CA GLY A 213 57.47 -17.39 -9.42
C GLY A 213 56.65 -16.11 -9.61
N ALA A 214 55.51 -15.96 -8.94
CA ALA A 214 55.40 -15.37 -7.61
C ALA A 214 55.93 -13.93 -7.56
N GLN A 215 55.02 -12.98 -7.36
CA GLN A 215 54.98 -12.03 -6.23
C GLN A 215 54.05 -10.86 -6.59
N ASN A 216 53.40 -10.12 -5.70
CA ASN A 216 52.86 -10.25 -4.35
C ASN A 216 52.40 -8.81 -3.99
N PHE A 217 51.45 -8.68 -3.05
CA PHE A 217 51.27 -7.52 -2.17
C PHE A 217 50.75 -6.18 -2.76
N ASN A 218 49.92 -5.38 -2.09
CA ASN A 218 49.13 -5.48 -0.86
C ASN A 218 48.23 -4.22 -0.76
N SER A 219 47.07 -4.34 -0.09
CA SER A 219 46.43 -3.36 0.84
C SER A 219 46.13 -1.92 0.33
N THR A 220 45.00 -1.26 0.61
CA THR A 220 44.18 -1.18 1.83
C THR A 220 42.85 -0.50 1.49
N GLY A 221 41.76 -0.91 2.10
CA GLY A 221 40.44 -0.33 1.92
C GLY A 221 40.04 0.77 2.92
N THR A 222 39.17 1.66 2.42
CA THR A 222 37.98 2.31 3.03
C THR A 222 38.19 3.41 4.10
N PRO A 223 37.20 4.29 4.38
CA PRO A 223 35.90 4.57 3.72
C PRO A 223 35.56 6.09 3.56
N SER A 224 34.70 6.47 2.59
CA SER A 224 33.62 7.48 2.78
C SER A 224 33.01 7.98 1.45
N ASP A 225 31.67 7.90 1.37
CA ASP A 225 30.66 8.75 0.72
C ASP A 225 30.79 9.27 -0.73
N ASP A 226 29.62 9.23 -1.40
CA ASP A 226 29.22 9.94 -2.62
C ASP A 226 29.97 9.61 -3.91
N ALA A 227 29.61 8.48 -4.53
CA ALA A 227 29.81 8.26 -5.96
C ALA A 227 28.48 8.44 -6.69
N ILE A 228 28.30 9.64 -7.23
CA ILE A 228 27.53 9.83 -8.46
C ILE A 228 28.16 8.88 -9.48
N GLU A 229 27.42 7.86 -9.94
CA GLU A 229 27.87 7.07 -11.09
C GLU A 229 27.97 8.01 -12.28
N GLU A 230 29.21 8.41 -12.60
CA GLU A 230 29.55 9.00 -13.88
C GLU A 230 29.08 8.06 -14.99
N PRO A 231 28.51 8.58 -16.09
CA PRO A 231 28.27 7.75 -17.26
C PRO A 231 29.63 7.22 -17.73
N LEU A 232 29.81 5.90 -17.66
CA LEU A 232 30.94 5.19 -18.23
C LEU A 232 31.13 5.68 -19.67
N SER A 233 32.15 6.53 -19.88
CA SER A 233 32.56 6.95 -21.20
C SER A 233 33.06 5.71 -21.92
N ILE A 234 32.28 5.24 -22.88
CA ILE A 234 32.70 4.26 -23.88
C ILE A 234 33.85 4.92 -24.65
N THR A 235 35.08 4.68 -24.18
CA THR A 235 36.27 4.95 -24.97
C THR A 235 36.31 3.88 -26.04
N VAL A 236 35.70 4.18 -27.19
CA VAL A 236 35.99 3.46 -28.43
C VAL A 236 37.47 3.70 -28.71
N SER A 237 38.30 2.71 -28.38
CA SER A 237 39.67 2.63 -28.84
C SER A 237 39.62 2.57 -30.36
N HIS A 238 39.78 3.73 -31.01
CA HIS A 238 39.96 3.80 -32.45
C HIS A 238 41.33 3.18 -32.75
N GLY A 239 41.31 1.92 -33.19
CA GLY A 239 42.41 1.32 -33.92
C GLY A 239 42.69 2.10 -35.21
N PRO A 240 43.83 1.86 -35.87
CA PRO A 240 44.22 2.60 -37.05
C PRO A 240 43.13 2.49 -38.11
N VAL A 241 42.78 3.62 -38.74
CA VAL A 241 41.83 3.69 -39.85
C VAL A 241 42.30 2.75 -40.96
N GLU A 242 41.72 1.56 -41.02
CA GLU A 242 41.90 0.61 -42.10
C GLU A 242 41.06 1.10 -43.30
N ASP A 243 41.70 1.11 -44.47
CA ASP A 243 41.18 1.67 -45.71
C ASP A 243 39.89 0.93 -46.12
N VAL A 244 38.77 1.66 -46.27
CA VAL A 244 37.46 1.14 -46.73
C VAL A 244 37.61 0.33 -48.03
N HIS A 245 38.62 0.63 -48.85
CA HIS A 245 38.91 -0.10 -50.08
C HIS A 245 39.49 -1.51 -49.86
N GLN A 246 40.14 -1.74 -48.72
CA GLN A 246 40.72 -3.02 -48.33
C GLN A 246 39.65 -3.96 -47.74
N GLU A 247 38.72 -3.44 -46.95
CA GLU A 247 37.52 -4.18 -46.51
C GLU A 247 36.67 -4.64 -47.70
N VAL A 248 36.41 -3.75 -48.67
CA VAL A 248 35.61 -4.10 -49.85
C VAL A 248 36.29 -5.20 -50.68
N LYS A 249 37.62 -5.15 -50.85
CA LYS A 249 38.36 -6.22 -51.53
C LYS A 249 38.34 -7.54 -50.77
N GLN A 250 38.49 -7.51 -49.45
CA GLN A 250 38.35 -8.71 -48.62
C GLN A 250 36.94 -9.28 -48.72
N TYR A 251 35.91 -8.44 -48.68
CA TYR A 251 34.52 -8.86 -48.83
C TYR A 251 34.27 -9.52 -50.19
N GLU A 252 34.80 -8.94 -51.27
CA GLU A 252 34.67 -9.45 -52.64
C GLU A 252 35.43 -10.77 -52.85
N GLU A 253 36.63 -10.92 -52.28
CA GLU A 253 37.39 -12.18 -52.26
C GLU A 253 36.69 -13.28 -51.44
N THR A 254 36.05 -12.90 -50.34
CA THR A 254 35.36 -13.85 -49.44
C THR A 254 34.04 -14.30 -50.07
N MET A 255 33.29 -13.38 -50.69
CA MET A 255 32.10 -13.70 -51.48
C MET A 255 32.41 -14.55 -52.71
N SER A 256 33.56 -14.34 -53.35
CA SER A 256 34.00 -15.15 -54.49
C SER A 256 34.42 -16.58 -54.09
N LYS A 257 34.77 -16.80 -52.81
CA LYS A 257 35.09 -18.14 -52.24
C LYS A 257 33.86 -18.92 -51.76
N LEU A 258 32.72 -18.26 -51.51
CA LEU A 258 31.50 -18.93 -51.11
C LEU A 258 30.74 -19.47 -52.33
N THR A 259 30.27 -20.70 -52.22
CA THR A 259 29.37 -21.29 -53.22
C THR A 259 28.01 -20.59 -53.19
N GLN A 260 27.31 -20.55 -54.33
CA GLN A 260 25.97 -19.92 -54.45
C GLN A 260 24.98 -20.44 -53.39
N GLU A 261 25.08 -21.71 -53.01
CA GLU A 261 24.27 -22.34 -51.95
C GLU A 261 24.60 -21.80 -50.55
N GLN A 262 25.87 -21.49 -50.26
CA GLN A 262 26.29 -20.90 -48.97
C GLN A 262 25.81 -19.45 -48.83
N ILE A 263 25.77 -18.68 -49.92
CA ILE A 263 25.24 -17.31 -49.91
C ILE A 263 23.73 -17.33 -49.61
N GLN A 264 23.00 -18.24 -50.25
CA GLN A 264 21.56 -18.36 -50.04
C GLN A 264 21.22 -18.87 -48.64
N LEU A 265 22.05 -19.77 -48.08
CA LEU A 265 21.95 -20.19 -46.68
C LEU A 265 22.23 -19.02 -45.72
N LEU A 266 23.29 -18.25 -45.96
CA LEU A 266 23.65 -17.10 -45.13
C LEU A 266 22.57 -16.01 -45.15
N GLU A 267 21.97 -15.75 -46.32
CA GLU A 267 20.84 -14.81 -46.47
C GLU A 267 19.61 -15.29 -45.69
N THR A 268 19.34 -16.60 -45.72
CA THR A 268 18.24 -17.23 -44.95
C THR A 268 18.50 -17.14 -43.44
N GLU A 269 19.72 -17.46 -42.98
CA GLU A 269 20.11 -17.36 -41.57
C GLU A 269 20.07 -15.92 -41.07
N HIS A 270 20.48 -14.96 -41.91
CA HIS A 270 20.42 -13.54 -41.57
C HIS A 270 18.97 -13.03 -41.48
N GLU A 271 18.08 -13.47 -42.37
CA GLU A 271 16.65 -13.15 -42.30
C GLU A 271 16.00 -13.78 -41.05
N GLU A 272 16.36 -15.02 -40.71
CA GLU A 272 15.92 -15.69 -39.48
C GLU A 272 16.35 -14.94 -38.23
N LEU A 273 17.64 -14.56 -38.15
CA LEU A 273 18.18 -13.78 -37.04
C LEU A 273 17.52 -12.39 -36.92
N LEU A 274 17.29 -11.70 -38.03
CA LEU A 274 16.57 -10.41 -38.01
C LEU A 274 15.13 -10.57 -37.52
N ASN A 275 14.46 -11.63 -37.93
CA ASN A 275 13.10 -11.90 -37.48
C ASN A 275 13.05 -12.20 -35.98
N GLU A 276 13.97 -13.03 -35.48
CA GLU A 276 14.11 -13.31 -34.04
C GLU A 276 14.40 -12.03 -33.24
N LYS A 277 15.33 -11.18 -33.71
CA LYS A 277 15.62 -9.88 -33.07
C LYS A 277 14.40 -8.96 -33.04
N ASN A 278 13.62 -8.93 -34.12
CA ASN A 278 12.40 -8.13 -34.17
C ASN A 278 11.33 -8.66 -33.21
N GLU A 279 11.25 -9.97 -33.02
CA GLU A 279 10.37 -10.60 -32.04
C GLU A 279 10.79 -10.30 -30.60
N GLN A 280 12.09 -10.42 -30.28
CA GLN A 280 12.66 -10.02 -28.98
C GLN A 280 12.37 -8.55 -28.66
N LEU A 281 12.56 -7.64 -29.62
CA LEU A 281 12.28 -6.21 -29.44
C LEU A 281 10.80 -5.94 -29.11
N LYS A 282 9.87 -6.65 -29.77
CA LYS A 282 8.43 -6.53 -29.48
C LYS A 282 8.10 -7.01 -28.07
N ALA A 283 8.71 -8.10 -27.61
CA ALA A 283 8.53 -8.60 -26.25
C ALA A 283 9.01 -7.57 -25.21
N VAL A 284 10.21 -7.02 -25.40
CA VAL A 284 10.79 -5.98 -24.54
C VAL A 284 9.92 -4.70 -24.53
N GLU A 285 9.40 -4.29 -25.69
CA GLU A 285 8.49 -3.13 -25.80
C GLU A 285 7.20 -3.35 -25.00
N LYS A 286 6.61 -4.55 -25.09
CA LYS A 286 5.37 -4.91 -24.39
C LYS A 286 5.56 -4.91 -22.87
N ILE A 287 6.69 -5.42 -22.38
CA ILE A 287 7.04 -5.40 -20.95
C ILE A 287 7.23 -3.95 -20.49
N ASN A 288 8.02 -3.15 -21.22
CA ASN A 288 8.22 -1.73 -20.91
C ASN A 288 6.90 -0.97 -20.80
N LYS A 289 5.98 -1.19 -21.75
CA LYS A 289 4.65 -0.56 -21.71
C LYS A 289 3.87 -0.95 -20.45
N THR A 290 3.89 -2.23 -20.09
CA THR A 290 3.17 -2.73 -18.92
C THR A 290 3.76 -2.18 -17.63
N ILE A 291 5.09 -2.11 -17.51
CA ILE A 291 5.78 -1.48 -16.38
C ILE A 291 5.39 -0.01 -16.26
N LEU A 292 5.42 0.75 -17.36
CA LEU A 292 5.07 2.18 -17.34
C LEU A 292 3.64 2.42 -16.86
N ASP A 293 2.69 1.58 -17.28
CA ASP A 293 1.29 1.65 -16.82
C ASP A 293 1.20 1.40 -15.29
N ILE A 294 1.91 0.40 -14.78
CA ILE A 294 1.92 0.07 -13.34
C ILE A 294 2.61 1.17 -12.53
N VAL A 295 3.76 1.67 -12.99
CA VAL A 295 4.49 2.76 -12.34
C VAL A 295 3.66 4.05 -12.31
N SER A 296 2.91 4.32 -13.38
CA SER A 296 1.96 5.44 -13.41
C SER A 296 0.89 5.31 -12.31
N ILE A 297 0.27 4.12 -12.19
CA ILE A 297 -0.69 3.83 -11.12
C ILE A 297 -0.03 3.94 -9.73
N GLN A 298 1.19 3.43 -9.56
CA GLN A 298 1.95 3.52 -8.32
C GLN A 298 2.26 4.97 -7.94
N SER A 299 2.62 5.81 -8.90
CA SER A 299 2.86 7.24 -8.69
C SER A 299 1.60 7.97 -8.26
N GLU A 300 0.46 7.69 -8.90
CA GLU A 300 -0.85 8.22 -8.50
C GLU A 300 -1.19 7.80 -7.06
N LEU A 301 -0.99 6.52 -6.76
CA LEU A 301 -1.25 5.95 -5.44
C LEU A 301 -0.34 6.54 -4.36
N SER A 302 0.94 6.72 -4.67
CA SER A 302 1.93 7.36 -3.79
C SER A 302 1.56 8.81 -3.51
N THR A 303 1.11 9.55 -4.54
CA THR A 303 0.59 10.91 -4.38
C THR A 303 -0.64 10.92 -3.45
N HIS A 304 -1.56 9.97 -3.62
CA HIS A 304 -2.70 9.79 -2.70
C HIS A 304 -2.26 9.46 -1.28
N LEU A 305 -1.28 8.56 -1.09
CA LEU A 305 -0.72 8.24 0.23
C LEU A 305 -0.05 9.46 0.87
N GLN A 306 0.67 10.27 0.10
CA GLN A 306 1.31 11.49 0.60
C GLN A 306 0.28 12.53 1.05
N ALA A 307 -0.77 12.74 0.25
CA ALA A 307 -1.90 13.58 0.63
C ALA A 307 -2.62 13.04 1.87
N GLN A 308 -2.81 11.72 1.96
CA GLN A 308 -3.42 11.05 3.11
C GLN A 308 -2.49 11.01 4.35
N SER A 309 -1.17 11.07 4.21
CA SER A 309 -0.18 11.04 5.31
C SER A 309 -0.26 12.28 6.20
N GLN A 310 -0.60 13.43 5.61
CA GLN A 310 -0.94 14.63 6.37
C GLN A 310 -2.16 14.39 7.28
N ASN A 311 -3.11 13.55 6.85
CA ASN A 311 -4.23 13.09 7.69
C ASN A 311 -3.83 12.00 8.70
N ILE A 312 -2.78 11.19 8.45
CA ILE A 312 -2.26 10.20 9.42
C ILE A 312 -1.64 10.90 10.63
N ASN A 313 -0.80 11.91 10.40
CA ASN A 313 -0.20 12.69 11.48
C ASN A 313 -1.26 13.39 12.32
N THR A 314 -2.33 13.89 11.69
CA THR A 314 -3.46 14.41 12.45
C THR A 314 -4.24 13.30 13.15
N MET A 315 -4.46 12.12 12.56
CA MET A 315 -5.12 10.99 13.24
C MET A 315 -4.34 10.50 14.47
N LEU A 316 -3.01 10.39 14.38
CA LEU A 316 -2.15 9.99 15.50
C LEU A 316 -2.26 10.98 16.66
N ASN A 317 -2.12 12.28 16.37
CA ASN A 317 -2.32 13.35 17.35
C ASN A 317 -3.75 13.37 17.92
N ASN A 318 -4.72 12.93 17.11
CA ASN A 318 -6.12 12.89 17.50
C ASN A 318 -6.52 11.63 18.28
N GLN A 319 -5.75 10.53 18.25
CA GLN A 319 -6.01 9.37 19.12
C GLN A 319 -5.84 9.76 20.59
N GLU A 320 -4.85 10.61 20.87
CA GLU A 320 -4.67 11.21 22.19
C GLU A 320 -5.87 12.10 22.55
N GLU A 321 -6.36 12.90 21.60
CA GLU A 321 -7.55 13.73 21.79
C GLU A 321 -8.83 12.90 22.04
N VAL A 322 -9.00 11.77 21.34
CA VAL A 322 -10.14 10.86 21.53
C VAL A 322 -10.08 10.18 22.89
N ASP A 323 -8.91 9.69 23.35
CA ASP A 323 -8.78 9.15 24.72
C ASP A 323 -9.11 10.23 25.76
N ILE A 324 -8.63 11.44 25.56
CA ILE A 324 -8.94 12.60 26.41
C ILE A 324 -10.45 12.89 26.39
N ASN A 325 -11.11 12.84 25.23
CA ASN A 325 -12.53 13.13 25.09
C ASN A 325 -13.41 11.99 25.66
N ILE A 326 -13.00 10.72 25.54
CA ILE A 326 -13.64 9.58 26.21
C ILE A 326 -13.52 9.71 27.74
N ARG A 327 -12.33 10.05 28.26
CA ARG A 327 -12.13 10.31 29.69
C ARG A 327 -12.96 11.48 30.19
N LYS A 328 -13.03 12.58 29.43
CA LYS A 328 -13.86 13.74 29.74
C LYS A 328 -15.35 13.39 29.69
N GLY A 329 -15.80 12.63 28.69
CA GLY A 329 -17.16 12.13 28.55
C GLY A 329 -17.58 11.27 29.72
N ASN A 330 -16.74 10.30 30.12
CA ASN A 330 -16.97 9.47 31.31
C ASN A 330 -17.01 10.31 32.60
N LYS A 331 -16.16 11.34 32.71
CA LYS A 331 -16.19 12.30 33.82
C LYS A 331 -17.48 13.14 33.83
N GLN A 332 -18.00 13.51 32.67
CA GLN A 332 -19.26 14.23 32.54
C GLN A 332 -20.46 13.34 32.86
N LEU A 333 -20.47 12.09 32.42
CA LEU A 333 -21.49 11.09 32.79
C LEU A 333 -21.51 10.86 34.31
N LYS A 334 -20.34 10.74 34.95
CA LYS A 334 -20.25 10.65 36.41
C LYS A 334 -20.79 11.91 37.10
N LYS A 335 -20.44 13.10 36.61
CA LYS A 335 -20.98 14.37 37.13
C LYS A 335 -22.49 14.50 36.93
N ALA A 336 -23.03 14.02 35.81
CA ALA A 336 -24.46 14.04 35.51
C ALA A 336 -25.24 13.05 36.42
N LYS A 337 -24.66 11.88 36.70
CA LYS A 337 -25.19 10.95 37.70
C LYS A 337 -25.19 11.58 39.10
N ASP A 338 -24.11 12.25 39.48
CA ASP A 338 -23.99 12.91 40.77
C ASP A 338 -24.96 14.10 40.89
N SER A 339 -25.14 14.90 39.83
CA SER A 339 -26.09 16.03 39.84
C SER A 339 -27.55 15.56 39.93
N ALA A 340 -27.92 14.46 39.29
CA ALA A 340 -29.24 13.85 39.45
C ALA A 340 -29.52 13.45 40.91
N SER A 341 -28.51 12.90 41.60
CA SER A 341 -28.63 12.57 43.03
C SER A 341 -28.73 13.81 43.94
N ARG A 342 -28.11 14.94 43.55
CA ARG A 342 -28.22 16.21 44.30
C ARG A 342 -29.62 16.80 44.22
N THR A 343 -30.27 16.75 43.06
CA THR A 343 -31.66 17.21 42.89
C THR A 343 -32.61 16.40 43.78
N ALA A 344 -32.43 15.09 43.88
CA ALA A 344 -33.23 14.23 44.77
C ALA A 344 -33.02 14.58 46.25
N ASN A 345 -31.80 14.93 46.65
CA ASN A 345 -31.52 15.36 48.02
C ASN A 345 -32.09 16.76 48.30
N LEU A 346 -32.06 17.68 47.33
CA LEU A 346 -32.68 19.00 47.44
C LEU A 346 -34.19 18.90 47.71
N THR A 347 -34.89 18.01 46.99
CA THR A 347 -36.34 17.79 47.20
C THR A 347 -36.64 17.27 48.60
N LYS A 348 -35.79 16.40 49.18
CA LYS A 348 -35.94 15.94 50.57
C LYS A 348 -35.80 17.08 51.57
N TYR A 349 -34.77 17.92 51.43
CA TYR A 349 -34.56 19.07 52.32
C TYR A 349 -35.71 20.09 52.20
N LEU A 350 -36.20 20.34 50.98
CA LEU A 350 -37.33 21.22 50.75
C LEU A 350 -38.61 20.70 51.45
N ALA A 351 -38.87 19.39 51.38
CA ALA A 351 -40.03 18.79 52.06
C ALA A 351 -39.94 18.90 53.59
N VAL A 352 -38.75 18.74 54.17
CA VAL A 352 -38.52 18.90 55.62
C VAL A 352 -38.71 20.37 56.04
N ILE A 353 -38.19 21.31 55.26
CA ILE A 353 -38.34 22.75 55.53
C ILE A 353 -39.82 23.16 55.47
N ILE A 354 -40.55 22.71 54.46
CA ILE A 354 -41.99 22.98 54.33
C ILE A 354 -42.76 22.36 55.50
N GLY A 355 -42.40 21.13 55.92
CA GLY A 355 -43.00 20.48 57.08
C GLY A 355 -42.81 21.27 58.38
N ILE A 356 -41.61 21.80 58.62
CA ILE A 356 -41.31 22.67 59.78
C ILE A 356 -42.10 23.98 59.70
N LEU A 357 -42.24 24.55 58.50
CA LEU A 357 -42.96 25.81 58.28
C LEU A 357 -44.46 25.67 58.57
N ILE A 358 -45.06 24.53 58.22
CA ILE A 358 -46.45 24.19 58.58
C ILE A 358 -46.59 24.03 60.10
N LEU A 359 -45.63 23.38 60.76
CA LEU A 359 -45.64 23.21 62.22
C LEU A 359 -45.56 24.55 62.98
N LEU A 360 -44.79 25.51 62.45
CA LEU A 360 -44.72 26.87 63.02
C LEU A 360 -45.99 27.68 62.77
N LEU A 361 -46.64 27.51 61.62
CA LEU A 361 -47.93 28.15 61.30
C LEU A 361 -49.05 27.66 62.22
N ASP A 362 -49.08 26.36 62.49
CA ASP A 362 -50.05 25.73 63.42
C ASP A 362 -49.78 26.08 64.89
N TYR A 363 -48.52 26.37 65.24
CA TYR A 363 -48.16 26.82 66.59
C TYR A 363 -48.56 28.28 66.87
N ILE A 364 -48.66 29.12 65.84
CA ILE A 364 -48.99 30.55 65.95
C ILE A 364 -50.48 30.84 65.77
N SER A 365 -51.21 29.93 65.12
CA SER A 365 -52.67 29.99 64.95
C SER A 365 -53.39 29.33 66.11
#